data_AF-A0A2V5IWJ5-F1
#
_entry.id   AF-A0A2V5IWJ5-F1
#
_cell.length_a   1.000
_cell.length_b   1.000
_cell.length_c   1.000
_cell.angle_alpha   90.00
_cell.angle_beta   90.00
_cell.angle_gamma   90.00
#
_symmetry.space_group_name_H-M   'P 1'
#
loop_
_entity.id
_entity.type
_entity.pdbx_description
1 polymer ?
#
loop_
_entity_poly.entity_id
_entity_poly.type
_entity_poly.pdbx_seq_one_letter_code
_entity_poly.pdbx_strand_id
1 'polypeptide(L)'
;MNMKITLAIFTSLIATAAFALGPPPVGSAAPDFSLPDAKGGTQSLSQYKGKYVVLEWFNPECPFVKKHYGSGNMQKLQDQYTGKGVVWLTIDSNAPGTEGSITAEQA
;
A
#
# COMPACT_ATOMS: atom_id res chain seq x y z
N MET A 1 -42.06 7.01 16.90
CA MET A 1 -40.81 6.31 16.52
C MET A 1 -39.82 6.47 17.67
N ASN A 2 -39.38 5.37 18.28
CA ASN A 2 -38.60 5.43 19.52
C ASN A 2 -37.20 6.01 19.26
N MET A 3 -36.77 6.96 20.10
CA MET A 3 -35.45 7.63 20.00
C MET A 3 -34.26 6.64 19.93
N LYS A 4 -34.41 5.45 20.53
CA LYS A 4 -33.43 4.35 20.46
C LYS A 4 -33.32 3.72 19.07
N ILE A 5 -34.44 3.65 18.34
CA ILE A 5 -34.50 3.14 16.96
C ILE A 5 -33.88 4.16 16.00
N THR A 6 -34.15 5.46 16.20
CA THR A 6 -33.55 6.53 15.39
C THR A 6 -32.02 6.58 15.55
N LEU A 7 -31.50 6.40 16.77
CA LEU A 7 -30.07 6.42 17.04
C LEU A 7 -29.35 5.20 16.43
N ALA A 8 -29.95 3.99 16.52
CA ALA A 8 -29.38 2.78 15.93
C ALA A 8 -29.31 2.84 14.38
N ILE A 9 -30.29 3.46 13.73
CA ILE A 9 -30.29 3.65 12.27
C ILE A 9 -29.21 4.65 11.84
N PHE A 10 -29.01 5.74 12.60
CA PHE A 10 -27.98 6.74 12.31
C PHE A 10 -26.56 6.18 12.46
N THR A 11 -26.30 5.35 13.48
CA THR A 11 -24.98 4.71 13.66
C THR A 11 -24.67 3.68 12.58
N SER A 12 -25.70 2.99 12.06
CA SER A 12 -25.57 2.03 10.96
C SER A 12 -25.23 2.68 9.61
N LEU A 13 -25.76 3.89 9.34
CA LEU A 13 -25.45 4.64 8.10
C LEU A 13 -24.01 5.16 8.03
N ILE A 14 -23.37 5.46 9.17
CA ILE A 14 -21.98 5.97 9.19
C ILE A 14 -20.99 4.84 8.92
N ALA A 15 -21.27 3.62 9.39
CA ALA A 15 -20.38 2.46 9.22
C ALA A 15 -20.32 1.94 7.77
N THR A 16 -21.37 2.15 6.97
CA THR A 16 -21.44 1.66 5.58
C THR A 16 -20.75 2.57 4.55
N ALA A 17 -20.54 3.87 4.86
CA ALA A 17 -19.85 4.79 3.96
C ALA A 17 -18.32 4.57 3.89
N ALA A 18 -17.73 3.97 4.93
CA ALA A 18 -16.28 3.77 5.02
C ALA A 18 -15.74 2.65 4.09
N PHE A 19 -16.60 1.71 3.66
CA PHE A 19 -16.20 0.54 2.86
C PHE A 19 -16.57 0.65 1.37
N ALA A 20 -17.18 1.76 0.93
CA ALA A 20 -17.70 1.91 -0.43
C ALA A 20 -16.80 2.73 -1.38
N LEU A 21 -15.60 3.13 -0.96
CA LEU A 21 -14.68 3.89 -1.80
C LEU A 21 -13.78 2.91 -2.58
N GLY A 22 -14.08 2.71 -3.85
CA GLY A 22 -13.17 2.06 -4.80
C GLY A 22 -11.84 2.83 -4.92
N PRO A 23 -10.85 2.30 -5.66
CA PRO A 23 -9.58 2.99 -5.83
C PRO A 23 -9.81 4.40 -6.40
N PRO A 24 -9.06 5.41 -5.90
CA PRO A 24 -9.19 6.78 -6.40
C PRO A 24 -8.87 6.82 -7.90
N PRO A 25 -9.60 7.61 -8.71
CA PRO A 25 -9.22 7.80 -10.10
C PRO A 25 -7.91 8.58 -10.21
N VAL A 26 -7.16 8.38 -11.30
CA VAL A 26 -5.94 9.12 -11.59
C VAL A 26 -6.21 10.63 -11.56
N GLY A 27 -5.30 11.38 -10.93
CA GLY A 27 -5.44 12.83 -10.71
C GLY A 27 -6.11 13.21 -9.39
N SER A 28 -6.74 12.25 -8.70
CA SER A 28 -7.18 12.46 -7.31
C SER A 28 -6.02 12.33 -6.34
N ALA A 29 -6.19 12.86 -5.13
CA ALA A 29 -5.25 12.63 -4.04
C ALA A 29 -5.17 11.13 -3.74
N ALA A 30 -3.95 10.61 -3.61
CA ALA A 30 -3.72 9.26 -3.14
C ALA A 30 -4.15 9.13 -1.66
N PRO A 31 -4.90 8.08 -1.28
CA PRO A 31 -5.24 7.78 0.10
C PRO A 31 -3.98 7.68 0.95
N ASP A 32 -4.03 8.29 2.13
CA ASP A 32 -2.95 8.13 3.08
C ASP A 32 -2.99 6.70 3.66
N PHE A 33 -1.83 6.24 4.09
CA PHE A 33 -1.68 4.99 4.84
C PHE A 33 -0.60 5.18 5.89
N SER A 34 -0.54 4.25 6.85
CA SER A 34 0.53 4.17 7.82
C SER A 34 0.79 2.70 8.13
N LEU A 35 1.91 2.17 7.66
CA LEU A 35 2.23 0.74 7.73
C LEU A 35 3.65 0.52 8.25
N PRO A 36 3.91 -0.56 8.99
CA PRO A 36 5.28 -0.92 9.37
C PRO A 36 6.09 -1.30 8.13
N ASP A 37 7.37 -0.94 8.10
CA ASP A 37 8.34 -1.48 7.15
C ASP A 37 9.11 -2.67 7.75
N ALA A 38 9.87 -3.37 6.90
CA ALA A 38 10.71 -4.49 7.31
C ALA A 38 11.86 -4.12 8.26
N LYS A 39 12.17 -2.82 8.42
CA LYS A 39 13.23 -2.33 9.31
C LYS A 39 12.68 -1.89 10.67
N GLY A 40 11.39 -2.10 10.93
CA GLY A 40 10.71 -1.70 12.16
C GLY A 40 10.30 -0.23 12.22
N GLY A 41 10.48 0.51 11.12
CA GLY A 41 9.98 1.87 10.96
C GLY A 41 8.49 1.90 10.60
N THR A 42 7.84 3.04 10.76
CA THR A 42 6.48 3.27 10.24
C THR A 42 6.55 4.18 9.03
N GLN A 43 5.93 3.75 7.94
CA GLN A 43 5.87 4.48 6.69
C GLN A 43 4.47 5.03 6.47
N SER A 44 4.33 6.36 6.55
CA SER A 44 3.12 7.07 6.12
C SER A 44 3.31 7.71 4.75
N LEU A 45 2.30 7.68 3.88
CA LEU A 45 2.41 8.33 2.56
C LEU A 45 2.57 9.86 2.72
N SER A 46 1.83 10.43 3.68
CA SER A 46 1.88 11.87 3.97
C SER A 46 3.24 12.40 4.42
N GLN A 47 4.14 11.55 4.93
CA GLN A 47 5.51 11.96 5.29
C GLN A 47 6.35 12.33 4.05
N TYR A 48 5.96 11.86 2.87
CA TYR A 48 6.67 12.05 1.61
C TYR A 48 6.13 13.20 0.76
N LYS A 49 5.29 14.07 1.34
CA LYS A 49 4.75 15.25 0.63
C LYS A 49 5.87 16.07 -0.01
N GLY A 50 5.63 16.49 -1.26
CA GLY A 50 6.59 17.22 -2.08
C GLY A 50 7.60 16.34 -2.83
N LYS A 51 7.56 15.01 -2.64
CA LYS A 51 8.34 14.05 -3.43
C LYS A 51 7.44 13.22 -4.33
N TYR A 52 7.99 12.73 -5.43
CA TYR A 52 7.39 11.62 -6.16
C TYR A 52 7.55 10.34 -5.36
N VAL A 53 6.48 9.56 -5.27
CA VAL A 53 6.44 8.26 -4.59
C VAL A 53 5.94 7.20 -5.56
N VAL A 54 6.70 6.12 -5.70
CA VAL A 54 6.27 4.91 -6.41
C VAL A 54 5.87 3.88 -5.37
N LEU A 55 4.64 3.37 -5.50
CA LEU A 55 4.15 2.22 -4.74
C LEU A 55 4.22 1.01 -5.65
N GLU A 56 5.00 0.01 -5.28
CA GLU A 56 5.17 -1.23 -6.03
C GLU A 56 4.57 -2.38 -5.21
N TRP A 57 3.55 -3.04 -5.75
CA TRP A 57 3.01 -4.26 -5.16
C TRP A 57 3.87 -5.44 -5.56
N PHE A 58 4.43 -6.13 -4.57
CA PHE A 58 5.46 -7.14 -4.72
C PHE A 58 4.99 -8.47 -4.14
N ASN A 59 5.17 -9.52 -4.93
CA ASN A 59 5.07 -10.90 -4.51
C ASN A 59 6.33 -11.63 -5.03
N PRO A 60 7.28 -12.03 -4.16
CA PRO A 60 8.52 -12.66 -4.56
C PRO A 60 8.33 -14.03 -5.21
N GLU A 61 7.19 -14.70 -4.97
CA GLU A 61 6.90 -16.03 -5.50
C GLU A 61 6.23 -16.00 -6.88
N CYS A 62 5.59 -14.89 -7.23
CA CYS A 62 4.96 -14.65 -8.52
C CYS A 62 5.96 -14.80 -9.69
N PRO A 63 5.70 -15.68 -10.68
CA PRO A 63 6.60 -15.89 -11.81
C PRO A 63 6.93 -14.63 -12.63
N PHE A 64 5.97 -13.70 -12.73
CA PHE A 64 6.18 -12.42 -13.43
C PHE A 64 7.13 -11.51 -12.65
N VAL A 65 6.97 -11.43 -11.33
CA VAL A 65 7.89 -10.67 -10.47
C VAL A 65 9.29 -11.29 -10.54
N LYS A 66 9.42 -12.61 -10.37
CA LYS A 66 10.69 -13.35 -10.52
C LYS A 66 11.38 -13.06 -11.84
N LYS A 67 10.65 -13.02 -12.95
CA LYS A 67 11.20 -12.69 -14.28
C LYS A 67 11.83 -11.29 -14.29
N HIS A 68 11.11 -10.28 -13.81
CA HIS A 68 11.58 -8.88 -13.88
C HIS A 68 12.68 -8.56 -12.84
N TYR A 69 12.59 -9.15 -11.65
CA TYR A 69 13.64 -9.03 -10.63
C TYR A 69 14.88 -9.85 -10.98
N GLY A 70 14.73 -11.08 -11.50
CA GLY A 70 15.84 -11.94 -11.89
C GLY A 70 16.63 -11.41 -13.09
N SER A 71 15.97 -10.68 -14.00
CA SER A 71 16.64 -10.03 -15.14
C SER A 71 17.24 -8.65 -14.79
N GLY A 72 17.09 -8.17 -13.56
CA GLY A 72 17.58 -6.86 -13.12
C GLY A 72 16.75 -5.67 -13.63
N ASN A 73 15.55 -5.87 -14.18
CA ASN A 73 14.76 -4.78 -14.75
C ASN A 73 14.21 -3.87 -13.67
N MET A 74 13.65 -4.44 -12.59
CA MET A 74 13.11 -3.65 -11.48
C MET A 74 14.22 -2.91 -10.75
N GLN A 75 15.35 -3.56 -10.49
CA GLN A 75 16.49 -2.97 -9.81
C GLN A 75 17.04 -1.77 -10.60
N LYS A 76 17.20 -1.88 -11.92
CA LYS A 76 17.62 -0.75 -12.75
C LYS A 76 16.65 0.44 -12.67
N LEU A 77 15.35 0.18 -12.63
CA LEU A 77 14.34 1.25 -12.49
C LEU A 77 14.40 1.88 -11.09
N GLN A 78 14.45 1.05 -10.06
CA GLN A 78 14.59 1.48 -8.66
C GLN A 78 15.85 2.35 -8.51
N ASP A 79 17.01 1.89 -8.96
CA ASP A 79 18.27 2.65 -8.91
C ASP A 79 18.18 3.98 -9.67
N GLN A 80 17.64 3.95 -10.89
CA GLN A 80 17.53 5.14 -11.73
C GLN A 80 16.67 6.23 -11.09
N TYR A 81 15.52 5.88 -10.51
CA TYR A 81 14.58 6.86 -9.98
C TYR A 81 14.89 7.27 -8.55
N THR A 82 15.35 6.34 -7.72
CA THR A 82 15.83 6.69 -6.36
C THR A 82 17.05 7.60 -6.43
N GLY A 83 17.96 7.41 -7.40
CA GLY A 83 19.06 8.34 -7.69
C GLY A 83 18.62 9.74 -8.10
N LYS A 84 17.35 9.93 -8.49
CA LYS A 84 16.72 11.23 -8.81
C LYS A 84 15.86 11.78 -7.67
N GLY A 85 15.93 11.18 -6.48
CA GLY A 85 15.16 11.61 -5.30
C GLY A 85 13.71 11.12 -5.24
N VAL A 86 13.32 10.19 -6.12
CA VAL A 86 12.02 9.50 -6.03
C VAL A 86 12.06 8.53 -4.85
N VAL A 87 10.98 8.51 -4.06
CA VAL A 87 10.80 7.52 -2.99
C VAL A 87 10.17 6.28 -3.60
N TRP A 88 10.76 5.11 -3.38
CA TRP A 88 10.25 3.84 -3.88
C TRP A 88 9.87 2.94 -2.71
N LEU A 89 8.60 2.58 -2.61
CA LEU A 89 8.07 1.69 -1.58
C LEU A 89 7.64 0.38 -2.21
N THR A 90 8.41 -0.68 -1.96
CA THR A 90 8.05 -2.05 -2.34
C THR A 90 7.21 -2.66 -1.22
N ILE A 91 6.00 -3.09 -1.55
CA ILE A 91 4.96 -3.49 -0.61
C ILE A 91 4.69 -4.97 -0.79
N ASP A 92 4.90 -5.79 0.25
CA ASP A 92 4.39 -7.17 0.26
C ASP A 92 2.86 -7.13 0.10
N SER A 93 2.39 -7.64 -1.03
CA SER A 93 0.97 -7.61 -1.38
C SER A 93 0.21 -8.86 -0.91
N ASN A 94 0.83 -9.70 -0.08
CA ASN A 94 0.30 -11.01 0.31
C ASN A 94 -0.13 -11.01 1.78
N ALA A 95 -1.14 -11.80 2.10
CA ALA A 95 -1.59 -11.95 3.48
C ALA A 95 -0.66 -12.91 4.24
N PRO A 96 -0.46 -12.73 5.56
CA PRO A 96 0.37 -13.64 6.35
C PRO A 96 -0.02 -15.11 6.15
N GLY A 97 0.97 -15.94 5.79
CA GLY A 97 0.78 -17.38 5.53
C GLY A 97 0.25 -17.74 4.13
N THR A 98 0.09 -16.76 3.24
CA THR A 98 -0.22 -17.01 1.82
C THR A 98 1.04 -17.02 0.96
N GLU A 99 0.96 -17.61 -0.24
CA GLU A 99 2.06 -17.67 -1.21
C GLU A 99 2.65 -16.27 -1.46
N GLY A 100 3.96 -16.14 -1.30
CA GLY A 100 4.70 -14.90 -1.46
C GLY A 100 4.73 -13.99 -0.24
N SER A 101 4.02 -14.32 0.85
CA SER A 101 4.09 -13.51 2.07
C SER A 101 5.46 -13.64 2.73
N ILE A 102 6.06 -12.50 3.08
CA ILE A 102 7.38 -12.42 3.70
C ILE A 102 7.30 -11.73 5.07
N THR A 103 8.11 -12.21 6.01
CA THR A 103 8.31 -11.52 7.29
C THR A 103 9.32 -10.39 7.13
N ALA A 104 9.40 -9.51 8.14
CA ALA A 104 10.39 -8.44 8.18
C ALA A 104 11.83 -8.99 8.09
N GLU A 105 12.10 -10.17 8.66
CA GLU A 105 13.41 -10.83 8.63
C GLU A 105 13.76 -11.43 7.25
N GLN A 106 12.76 -11.68 6.40
CA GLN A 106 12.95 -12.25 5.06
C GLN A 106 13.12 -11.17 3.98
N ALA A 107 12.77 -9.92 4.28
CA ALA A 107 12.81 -8.76 3.38
C ALA A 107 14.19 -8.08 3.39
#